data_AF-A0A8T4UGD5-F1
#
_entry.id   AF-A0A8T4UGD5-F1
#
_cell.length_a   1.000
_cell.length_b   1.000
_cell.length_c   1.000
_cell.angle_alpha   90.00
_cell.angle_beta   90.00
_cell.angle_gamma   90.00
#
_symmetry.space_group_name_H-M   'P 1'
#
loop_
_entity.id
_entity.type
_entity.pdbx_description
1 polymer ?
#
loop_
_entity_poly.entity_id
_entity_poly.type
_entity_poly.pdbx_seq_one_letter_code
_entity_poly.pdbx_strand_id
1 'polypeptide(L)' 'MAQKRNKIEIVNDMLNSIHQKGEIKPTHLMYKSNLSHTLMKSYLEELIQKEFIAEVHREHKG' A
#
# COMPACT_ATOMS: atom_id res chain seq x y z
N MET A 1 20.21 16.13 -5.56
CA MET A 1 19.91 14.71 -5.81
C MET A 1 18.73 14.33 -4.91
N ALA A 2 17.63 13.81 -5.44
CA ALA A 2 16.52 13.39 -4.59
C ALA A 2 16.98 12.19 -3.75
N GLN A 3 16.86 12.30 -2.42
CA GLN A 3 17.24 11.23 -1.51
C GLN A 3 16.32 10.03 -1.76
N LYS A 4 16.91 8.84 -1.90
CA LYS A 4 16.13 7.62 -2.06
C LYS A 4 15.34 7.40 -0.77
N ARG A 5 14.02 7.26 -0.89
CA ARG A 5 13.14 6.97 0.25
C ARG A 5 13.58 5.69 0.95
N ASN A 6 13.65 5.74 2.26
CA ASN A 6 13.95 4.59 3.10
C ASN A 6 12.69 3.74 3.34
N LYS A 7 12.87 2.57 3.97
CA LYS A 7 11.78 1.63 4.23
C LYS A 7 10.65 2.24 5.07
N ILE A 8 10.98 3.02 6.10
CA ILE A 8 10.00 3.61 7.02
C ILE A 8 9.16 4.66 6.29
N GLU A 9 9.78 5.50 5.46
CA GLU A 9 9.07 6.49 4.65
C GLU A 9 8.07 5.82 3.70
N ILE A 10 8.48 4.74 3.03
CA ILE A 10 7.61 3.98 2.13
C ILE A 10 6.40 3.39 2.89
N VAL A 11 6.65 2.76 4.04
CA VAL A 11 5.59 2.20 4.88
C VAL A 11 4.62 3.28 5.35
N ASN A 12 5.14 4.41 5.81
CA ASN A 12 4.34 5.56 6.23
C ASN A 12 3.46 6.10 5.09
N ASP A 13 4.03 6.27 3.89
CA ASP A 13 3.28 6.71 2.70
C ASP A 13 2.14 5.74 2.34
N MET A 14 2.41 4.43 2.41
CA MET A 14 1.41 3.40 2.12
C MET A 14 0.27 3.40 3.14
N LEU A 15 0.60 3.38 4.43
CA LEU A 15 -0.40 3.38 5.51
C LEU A 15 -1.24 4.67 5.49
N ASN A 16 -0.63 5.83 5.30
CA ASN A 16 -1.35 7.10 5.17
C ASN A 16 -2.29 7.10 3.95
N SER A 17 -1.85 6.55 2.82
CA SER A 17 -2.67 6.45 1.61
C SER A 17 -3.89 5.54 1.80
N ILE A 18 -3.74 4.45 2.55
CA ILE A 18 -4.82 3.53 2.91
C ILE A 18 -5.77 4.20 3.91
N HIS A 19 -5.23 4.77 5.00
CA HIS A 19 -6.00 5.42 6.05
C HIS A 19 -6.89 6.56 5.53
N GLN A 20 -6.36 7.43 4.66
CA GLN A 20 -7.12 8.54 4.08
C GLN A 20 -8.31 8.11 3.22
N LYS A 21 -8.26 6.89 2.65
CA LYS A 21 -9.34 6.36 1.79
C LYS A 21 -10.23 5.34 2.49
N GLY A 22 -9.79 4.79 3.62
CA GLY A 22 -10.38 3.61 4.25
C GLY A 22 -10.06 2.33 3.47
N GLU A 23 -10.40 2.30 2.19
CA GLU A 23 -10.10 1.21 1.26
C GLU A 23 -9.44 1.75 -0.01
N ILE A 24 -8.42 1.04 -0.49
CA ILE A 24 -7.70 1.43 -1.70
C ILE A 24 -7.36 0.21 -2.53
N LYS A 25 -7.56 0.31 -3.85
CA LYS A 25 -7.10 -0.72 -4.79
C LYS A 25 -5.56 -0.75 -4.82
N PRO A 26 -4.91 -1.94 -4.84
CA PRO A 26 -3.45 -2.04 -4.90
C PRO A 26 -2.82 -1.24 -6.04
N THR A 27 -3.47 -1.18 -7.21
CA THR A 27 -3.00 -0.38 -8.34
C THR A 27 -2.95 1.12 -8.04
N HIS A 28 -3.97 1.67 -7.37
CA HIS A 28 -3.98 3.07 -6.97
C HIS A 28 -2.94 3.38 -5.89
N LEU A 29 -2.67 2.42 -4.99
CA LEU A 29 -1.62 2.53 -3.99
C LEU A 29 -0.24 2.56 -4.65
N MET A 30 0.04 1.65 -5.59
CA MET A 30 1.29 1.60 -6.35
C MET A 30 1.60 2.92 -7.06
N TYR A 31 0.63 3.49 -7.78
CA TYR A 31 0.81 4.76 -8.48
C TYR A 31 1.09 5.93 -7.51
N LYS A 32 0.46 5.95 -6.34
CA LYS A 32 0.70 6.98 -5.32
C LYS A 32 2.04 6.83 -4.63
N SER A 33 2.47 5.60 -4.34
CA SER A 33 3.71 5.33 -3.62
C SER A 33 4.94 5.33 -4.53
N ASN A 34 4.78 5.46 -5.86
CA ASN A 34 5.86 5.39 -6.84
C ASN A 34 6.77 4.17 -6.60
N LEU A 35 6.14 3.01 -6.43
CA LEU A 35 6.80 1.72 -6.22
C LEU A 35 6.63 0.86 -7.48
N SER A 36 7.59 -0.02 -7.74
CA SER A 36 7.36 -1.10 -8.70
C SER A 36 6.32 -2.07 -8.15
N HIS A 37 5.64 -2.80 -9.03
CA HIS A 37 4.63 -3.80 -8.66
C HIS A 37 5.19 -4.83 -7.67
N THR A 38 6.40 -5.35 -7.91
CA THR A 38 7.06 -6.34 -7.04
C THR A 38 7.32 -5.79 -5.64
N LEU A 39 7.84 -4.57 -5.55
CA LEU A 39 8.17 -3.97 -4.25
C LEU A 39 6.90 -3.63 -3.47
N MET A 40 5.87 -3.10 -4.15
CA MET A 40 4.56 -2.83 -3.57
C MET A 40 3.91 -4.10 -3.01
N LYS A 41 3.96 -5.22 -3.75
CA LYS A 41 3.43 -6.51 -3.29
C LYS A 41 4.14 -7.00 -2.03
N SER A 42 5.47 -6.94 -1.99
CA SER A 42 6.25 -7.33 -0.81
C SER A 42 5.91 -6.49 0.43
N TYR A 43 5.70 -5.18 0.27
CA TYR A 43 5.27 -4.34 1.38
C TYR A 43 3.84 -4.64 1.83
N LEU A 44 2.90 -4.86 0.90
CA LEU A 44 1.53 -5.24 1.25
C LEU A 44 1.51 -6.55 2.04
N GLU A 45 2.25 -7.57 1.58
CA GLU A 45 2.37 -8.86 2.28
C GLU A 45 2.93 -8.68 3.69
N GLU A 46 3.99 -7.88 3.87
CA GLU A 46 4.54 -7.60 5.20
C GLU A 46 3.53 -6.87 6.11
N LEU A 47 2.80 -5.89 5.58
CA LEU A 47 1.81 -5.12 6.35
C LEU A 47 0.59 -5.96 6.74
N ILE A 48 0.16 -6.88 5.87
CA ILE A 48 -0.92 -7.84 6.16
C ILE A 48 -0.45 -8.85 7.20
N GLN A 49 0.75 -9.42 7.05
CA GLN A 49 1.33 -10.36 8.02
C GLN A 49 1.50 -9.74 9.42
N LYS A 50 1.71 -8.42 9.48
CA LYS A 50 1.79 -7.65 10.73
C LYS A 50 0.44 -7.12 11.21
N GLU A 51 -0.66 -7.45 10.52
CA GLU A 51 -2.02 -7.04 10.86
C GLU A 51 -2.23 -5.51 10.87
N PHE A 52 -1.40 -4.75 10.16
CA PHE A 52 -1.55 -3.30 10.03
C PHE A 52 -2.61 -2.91 8.99
N ILE A 53 -2.87 -3.80 8.03
CA ILE A 53 -3.89 -3.65 6.99
C ILE A 53 -4.52 -5.02 6.70
N ALA A 54 -5.68 -5.04 6.05
CA ALA A 54 -6.35 -6.26 5.62
C ALA A 54 -6.84 -6.13 4.17
N GLU A 55 -6.91 -7.27 3.47
CA GLU A 55 -7.59 -7.34 2.17
C GLU A 55 -9.10 -7.40 2.38
N VAL A 56 -9.82 -6.60 1.59
CA VAL A 56 -11.29 -6.54 1.64
C VAL A 56 -11.84 -7.02 0.31
N HIS A 57 -12.50 -8.18 0.31
CA HIS A 57 -13.18 -8.69 -0.88
C HIS A 57 -14.62 -8.20 -0.88
N ARG A 58 -14.92 -7.21 -1.73
CA ARG A 58 -16.31 -6.80 -1.98
C ARG A 58 -16.84 -7.52 -3.21
N GLU A 59 -17.89 -8.32 -3.03
CA GLU A 59 -18.65 -8.86 -4.15
C GLU A 59 -19.34 -7.71 -4.89
N HIS A 60 -19.15 -7.64 -6.20
CA HIS A 60 -19.98 -6.77 -7.04
C HIS A 60 -21.40 -7.36 -7.07
N LYS A 61 -22.32 -6.78 -6.30
CA LYS A 61 -23.75 -6.96 -6.57
C LYS A 61 -24.06 -6.14 -7.82
N GLY A 62 -24.21 -6.84 -8.94
CA GLY A 62 -24.70 -6.28 -10.20
C GLY A 62 -26.15 -5.82 -10.10
#